data_AF-A0AAW4Z532-F1
#
_entry.id   AF-A0AAW4Z532-F1
#
_cell.length_a   1.000
_cell.length_b   1.000
_cell.length_c   1.000
_cell.angle_alpha   90.00
_cell.angle_beta   90.00
_cell.angle_gamma   90.00
#
_symmetry.space_group_name_H-M   'P 1'
#
loop_
_entity.id
_entity.type
_entity.pdbx_description
1 polymer ?
#
loop_
_entity_poly.entity_id
_entity_poly.type
_entity_poly.pdbx_seq_one_letter_code
_entity_poly.pdbx_strand_id
1 'polypeptide(L)'
;MLLTIYDKAGTKRADVAVNDSSTQSKEVQGDNVLSLSFSYYAFLPLDVNDYTDYLGERYWLTERYTPKQVSDGEWEYNLKLYGIESLIKRFLVLETTDGDTNPLFTLTATPREHVAMVVKAINNGMGHITDWKTGTVEGTELITIDYEGMYCDEALKAIAEKAGGKV
;
A
#
# COMPACT_ATOMS: atom_id res chain seq x y z
N MET A 1 14.26 -5.23 -18.21
CA MET A 1 14.82 -4.60 -16.98
C MET A 1 14.98 -5.70 -15.92
N LEU A 2 15.92 -5.57 -14.97
CA LEU A 2 16.09 -6.54 -13.88
C LEU A 2 15.47 -5.98 -12.59
N LEU A 3 14.56 -6.72 -11.97
CA LEU A 3 13.97 -6.39 -10.67
C LEU A 3 14.24 -7.52 -9.67
N THR A 4 14.34 -7.19 -8.39
CA THR A 4 14.49 -8.19 -7.33
C THR A 4 13.17 -8.35 -6.59
N ILE A 5 12.66 -9.58 -6.51
CA ILE A 5 11.51 -9.93 -5.68
C ILE A 5 12.02 -10.39 -4.32
N TYR A 6 11.40 -9.86 -3.26
CA TYR A 6 11.66 -10.18 -1.87
C TYR A 6 10.45 -10.85 -1.24
N ASP A 7 10.71 -11.69 -0.24
CA ASP A 7 9.67 -12.17 0.64
C ASP A 7 9.24 -11.07 1.63
N LYS A 8 8.14 -11.31 2.36
CA LYS A 8 7.63 -10.39 3.39
C LYS A 8 8.64 -10.07 4.51
N ALA A 9 9.67 -10.88 4.72
CA ALA A 9 10.72 -10.67 5.71
C ALA A 9 11.91 -9.87 5.13
N GLY A 10 11.89 -9.54 3.84
CA GLY A 10 12.97 -8.85 3.13
C GLY A 10 14.06 -9.78 2.63
N THR A 11 13.86 -11.09 2.65
CA THR A 11 14.77 -12.06 2.04
C THR A 11 14.56 -12.06 0.54
N LYS A 12 15.64 -11.95 -0.24
CA LYS A 12 15.57 -12.07 -1.69
C LYS A 12 15.03 -13.44 -2.10
N ARG A 13 13.99 -13.45 -2.93
CA ARG A 13 13.48 -14.66 -3.61
C ARG A 13 14.15 -14.89 -4.96
N ALA A 14 14.20 -13.86 -5.81
CA ALA A 14 14.75 -13.97 -7.15
C ALA A 14 15.08 -12.60 -7.75
N ASP A 15 16.03 -12.57 -8.69
CA ASP A 15 16.09 -11.47 -9.67
C ASP A 15 15.36 -11.92 -10.94
N VAL A 16 14.44 -11.09 -11.41
CA VAL A 16 13.58 -11.39 -12.56
C VAL A 16 13.83 -10.40 -13.69
N ALA A 17 14.07 -10.92 -14.88
CA ALA A 17 14.19 -10.13 -16.09
C ALA A 17 12.78 -9.86 -16.63
N VAL A 18 12.22 -8.70 -16.27
CA VAL A 18 10.88 -8.30 -16.72
C VAL A 18 10.89 -7.88 -18.18
N ASN A 19 9.84 -8.29 -18.90
CA ASN A 19 9.67 -8.04 -20.33
C ASN A 19 8.90 -6.72 -20.58
N ASP A 20 8.82 -6.33 -21.85
CA ASP A 20 8.25 -5.05 -22.29
C ASP A 20 6.73 -4.92 -22.10
N SER A 21 6.04 -5.99 -21.71
CA SER A 21 4.62 -5.93 -21.33
C SER A 21 4.39 -5.49 -19.87
N SER A 22 5.46 -5.32 -19.11
CA SER A 22 5.37 -4.82 -17.73
C SER A 22 5.07 -3.32 -17.72
N THR A 23 4.11 -2.89 -16.89
CA THR A 23 3.63 -1.51 -16.84
C THR A 23 3.45 -1.02 -15.41
N GLN A 24 3.57 0.29 -15.22
CA GLN A 24 3.19 0.99 -13.99
C GLN A 24 2.04 1.94 -14.32
N SER A 25 0.95 1.87 -13.56
CA SER A 25 -0.15 2.81 -13.60
C SER A 25 -0.25 3.51 -12.27
N LYS A 26 0.00 4.83 -12.24
CA LYS A 26 -0.04 5.65 -11.04
C LYS A 26 -0.91 6.88 -11.26
N GLU A 27 -1.88 7.06 -10.38
CA GLU A 27 -2.84 8.17 -10.41
C GLU A 27 -2.73 9.05 -9.17
N VAL A 28 -2.96 10.35 -9.31
CA VAL A 28 -3.06 11.27 -8.17
C VAL A 28 -4.34 10.93 -7.40
N GLN A 29 -4.20 10.56 -6.13
CA GLN A 29 -5.32 10.08 -5.29
C GLN A 29 -6.08 8.87 -5.86
N GLY A 30 -5.48 8.17 -6.81
CA GLY A 30 -6.05 7.00 -7.45
C GLY A 30 -5.26 5.75 -7.09
N ASP A 31 -5.17 4.82 -8.02
CA ASP A 31 -4.41 3.59 -7.81
C ASP A 31 -2.94 3.73 -8.18
N ASN A 32 -2.10 2.91 -7.54
CA ASN A 32 -0.70 2.71 -7.89
C ASN A 32 -0.46 1.22 -8.07
N VAL A 33 -0.38 0.77 -9.32
CA VAL A 33 -0.33 -0.64 -9.70
C VAL A 33 0.87 -0.90 -10.59
N LEU A 34 1.63 -1.94 -10.25
CA LEU A 34 2.73 -2.47 -11.04
C LEU A 34 2.33 -3.83 -11.60
N SER A 35 2.23 -3.93 -12.92
CA SER A 35 2.00 -5.20 -13.62
C SER A 35 3.34 -5.71 -14.14
N LEU A 36 3.77 -6.90 -13.68
CA LEU A 36 5.04 -7.50 -14.07
C LEU A 36 4.81 -8.78 -14.87
N SER A 37 5.47 -8.88 -16.01
CA SER A 37 5.46 -10.08 -16.84
C SER A 37 6.88 -10.55 -17.10
N PHE A 38 7.16 -11.82 -16.82
CA PHE A 38 8.49 -12.42 -16.98
C PHE A 38 8.42 -13.95 -17.08
N SER A 39 9.49 -14.54 -17.59
CA SER A 39 9.73 -16.00 -17.53
C SER A 39 10.85 -16.32 -16.54
N TYR A 40 10.78 -17.49 -15.93
CA TYR A 40 11.78 -17.95 -14.97
C TYR A 40 12.10 -19.44 -15.17
N TYR A 41 13.39 -19.79 -15.13
CA TYR A 41 13.90 -21.16 -15.37
C TYR A 41 13.91 -22.03 -14.10
N ALA A 42 12.91 -21.83 -13.24
CA ALA A 42 12.56 -22.70 -12.12
C ALA A 42 11.17 -22.31 -11.62
N PHE A 43 10.52 -23.18 -10.85
CA PHE A 43 9.33 -22.78 -10.11
C PHE A 43 9.73 -21.79 -9.00
N LEU A 44 9.16 -20.59 -9.04
CA LEU A 44 9.35 -19.53 -8.06
C LEU A 44 8.10 -19.46 -7.17
N PRO A 45 8.16 -19.94 -5.91
CA PRO A 45 7.05 -19.87 -5.00
C PRO A 45 6.87 -18.43 -4.52
N LEU A 46 5.88 -17.73 -5.07
CA LEU A 46 5.50 -16.39 -4.65
C LEU A 46 4.29 -16.45 -3.70
N ASP A 47 4.37 -15.69 -2.62
CA ASP A 47 3.34 -15.60 -1.59
C ASP A 47 2.74 -14.19 -1.50
N VAL A 48 1.57 -14.11 -0.87
CA VAL A 48 0.98 -12.83 -0.47
C VAL A 48 1.96 -12.09 0.45
N ASN A 49 2.11 -10.79 0.21
CA ASN A 49 3.06 -9.85 0.83
C ASN A 49 4.52 -9.97 0.39
N ASP A 50 4.85 -10.85 -0.56
CA ASP A 50 6.08 -10.67 -1.32
C ASP A 50 6.02 -9.35 -2.07
N TYR A 51 7.18 -8.73 -2.27
CA TYR A 51 7.25 -7.38 -2.81
C TYR A 51 8.43 -7.18 -3.75
N THR A 52 8.36 -6.09 -4.51
CA THR A 52 9.47 -5.56 -5.29
C THR A 52 9.51 -4.05 -5.12
N ASP A 53 10.70 -3.48 -5.24
CA ASP A 53 10.91 -2.03 -5.21
C ASP A 53 11.15 -1.54 -6.65
N TYR A 54 10.36 -0.58 -7.11
CA TYR A 54 10.41 -0.02 -8.46
C TYR A 54 10.31 1.50 -8.41
N LEU A 55 11.27 2.19 -9.03
CA LEU A 55 11.37 3.67 -9.06
C LEU A 55 11.26 4.34 -7.68
N GLY A 56 11.82 3.70 -6.65
CA GLY A 56 11.83 4.21 -5.27
C GLY A 56 10.56 3.91 -4.48
N GLU A 57 9.60 3.17 -5.06
CA GLU A 57 8.36 2.77 -4.41
C GLU A 57 8.27 1.26 -4.25
N ARG A 58 7.59 0.81 -3.19
CA ARG A 58 7.38 -0.61 -2.92
C ARG A 58 6.02 -1.06 -3.40
N TYR A 59 5.98 -2.25 -4.01
CA TYR A 59 4.77 -2.88 -4.53
C TYR A 59 4.63 -4.29 -3.99
N TRP A 60 3.45 -4.63 -3.45
CA TRP A 60 3.18 -5.92 -2.82
C TRP A 60 2.23 -6.79 -3.63
N LEU A 61 2.46 -8.11 -3.61
CA LEU A 61 1.46 -9.09 -4.00
C LEU A 61 0.36 -9.14 -2.93
N THR A 62 -0.87 -8.85 -3.33
CA THR A 62 -2.03 -8.84 -2.43
C THR A 62 -2.88 -10.11 -2.53
N GLU A 63 -2.65 -10.92 -3.56
CA GLU A 63 -3.37 -12.14 -3.87
C GLU A 63 -2.40 -13.25 -4.25
N ARG A 64 -2.83 -14.50 -4.10
CA ARG A 64 -2.05 -15.65 -4.54
C ARG A 64 -2.00 -15.68 -6.06
N TYR A 65 -0.81 -15.97 -6.60
CA TYR A 65 -0.60 -16.10 -8.03
C TYR A 65 -0.37 -17.57 -8.41
N THR A 66 -0.89 -17.97 -9.57
CA THR A 66 -0.63 -19.30 -10.15
C THR A 66 0.17 -19.10 -11.44
N PRO A 67 1.48 -19.42 -11.45
CA PRO A 67 2.28 -19.33 -12.67
C PRO A 67 1.89 -20.41 -13.67
N LYS A 68 2.18 -20.13 -14.94
CA LYS A 68 1.94 -21.06 -16.04
C LYS A 68 3.25 -21.77 -16.39
N GLN A 69 3.28 -23.10 -16.30
CA GLN A 69 4.41 -23.87 -16.81
C GLN A 69 4.36 -23.90 -18.34
N VAL A 70 5.44 -23.47 -18.99
CA VAL A 70 5.53 -23.44 -20.46
C VAL A 70 6.29 -24.67 -20.97
N SER A 71 7.34 -25.07 -20.27
CA SER A 71 8.15 -26.24 -20.59
C SER A 71 8.71 -26.87 -19.31
N ASP A 72 9.53 -27.93 -19.44
CA ASP A 72 10.21 -28.49 -18.28
C ASP A 72 11.20 -27.47 -17.71
N GLY A 73 10.98 -27.05 -16.47
CA GLY A 73 11.78 -26.02 -15.81
C GLY A 73 11.46 -24.57 -16.15
N GLU A 74 10.63 -24.26 -17.15
CA GLU A 74 10.29 -22.87 -17.53
C GLU A 74 8.87 -22.47 -17.16
N TRP A 75 8.74 -21.31 -16.51
CA TRP A 75 7.49 -20.79 -15.96
C TRP A 75 7.27 -19.33 -16.36
N GLU A 76 6.06 -19.01 -16.80
CA GLU A 76 5.58 -17.66 -17.08
C GLU A 76 4.83 -17.07 -15.88
N TYR A 77 5.13 -15.80 -15.58
CA TYR A 77 4.52 -15.02 -14.51
C TYR A 77 3.90 -13.75 -15.10
N ASN A 78 2.70 -13.43 -14.63
CA ASN A 78 1.94 -12.20 -14.90
C ASN A 78 1.39 -11.71 -13.57
N LEU A 79 2.19 -10.93 -12.85
CA LEU A 79 1.91 -10.45 -11.50
C LEU A 79 1.23 -9.09 -11.54
N LYS A 80 0.29 -8.87 -10.63
CA LYS A 80 -0.25 -7.55 -10.31
C LYS A 80 0.11 -7.22 -8.88
N LEU A 81 0.96 -6.22 -8.71
CA LEU A 81 1.42 -5.73 -7.42
C LEU A 81 0.86 -4.33 -7.16
N TYR A 82 0.65 -4.00 -5.89
CA TYR A 82 -0.03 -2.78 -5.47
C TYR A 82 0.90 -1.94 -4.61
N GLY A 83 1.03 -0.66 -4.96
CA GLY A 83 1.71 0.34 -4.16
C GLY A 83 0.84 0.81 -2.99
N ILE A 84 1.42 1.65 -2.13
CA ILE A 84 0.74 2.07 -0.89
C ILE A 84 -0.59 2.77 -1.18
N GLU A 85 -0.66 3.60 -2.22
CA GLU A 85 -1.86 4.38 -2.56
C GLU A 85 -3.07 3.49 -2.82
N SER A 86 -2.88 2.30 -3.39
CA SER A 86 -3.94 1.31 -3.56
C SER A 86 -4.21 0.50 -2.28
N LEU A 87 -3.20 0.25 -1.45
CA LEU A 87 -3.35 -0.55 -0.23
C LEU A 87 -4.14 0.18 0.85
N ILE A 88 -3.95 1.49 1.01
CA ILE A 88 -4.59 2.27 2.08
C ILE A 88 -6.12 2.33 1.94
N LYS A 89 -6.65 2.07 0.75
CA LYS A 89 -8.09 1.94 0.47
C LYS A 89 -8.76 0.73 1.15
N ARG A 90 -7.97 -0.13 1.79
CA ARG A 90 -8.42 -1.36 2.44
C ARG A 90 -8.42 -1.27 3.96
N PHE A 91 -7.90 -0.17 4.53
CA PHE A 91 -7.75 -0.01 5.97
C PHE A 91 -8.70 1.08 6.48
N LEU A 92 -9.60 0.68 7.37
CA LEU A 92 -10.47 1.62 8.07
C LEU A 92 -9.65 2.46 9.05
N VAL A 93 -10.00 3.74 9.18
CA VAL A 93 -9.53 4.56 10.29
C VAL A 93 -10.32 4.17 11.53
N LEU A 94 -9.59 3.79 12.59
CA LEU A 94 -10.19 3.30 13.83
C LEU A 94 -9.74 4.16 14.98
N GLU A 95 -10.68 4.60 15.80
CA GLU A 95 -10.36 5.09 17.13
C GLU A 95 -9.85 3.89 17.95
N THR A 96 -8.71 4.07 18.62
CA THR A 96 -8.06 3.02 19.41
C THR A 96 -7.73 3.48 20.83
N THR A 97 -8.38 4.57 21.26
CA THR A 97 -8.34 5.09 22.63
C THR A 97 -9.15 4.17 23.55
N ASP A 98 -8.73 4.05 24.80
CA ASP A 98 -9.45 3.31 25.85
C ASP A 98 -9.77 1.83 25.57
N GLY A 99 -9.04 1.21 24.65
CA GLY A 99 -9.20 -0.22 24.33
C GLY A 99 -10.44 -0.53 23.48
N ASP A 100 -11.18 0.50 23.05
CA ASP A 100 -12.25 0.35 22.06
C ASP A 100 -11.67 0.47 20.65
N THR A 101 -12.28 -0.22 19.69
CA THR A 101 -11.93 -0.17 18.27
C THR A 101 -13.19 0.21 17.52
N ASN A 102 -13.39 1.51 17.34
CA ASN A 102 -14.63 2.04 16.80
C ASN A 102 -14.39 2.76 15.46
N PRO A 103 -15.06 2.35 14.37
CA PRO A 103 -15.05 3.08 13.10
C PRO A 103 -16.05 4.24 13.06
N LEU A 104 -16.83 4.47 14.13
CA LEU A 104 -17.90 5.47 14.21
C LEU A 104 -17.55 6.54 15.24
N PHE A 105 -16.75 7.52 14.85
CA PHE A 105 -16.31 8.58 15.76
C PHE A 105 -16.09 9.90 15.03
N THR A 106 -16.20 11.00 15.77
CA THR A 106 -15.86 12.34 15.31
C THR A 106 -14.65 12.85 16.09
N LEU A 107 -13.68 13.42 15.39
CA LEU A 107 -12.48 13.98 16.02
C LEU A 107 -12.34 15.45 15.66
N THR A 108 -12.06 16.30 16.65
CA THR A 108 -11.59 17.68 16.46
C THR A 108 -10.15 17.77 16.89
N ALA A 109 -9.22 17.90 15.94
CA ALA A 109 -7.79 17.89 16.21
C ALA A 109 -7.03 18.70 15.16
N THR A 110 -5.72 18.86 15.35
CA THR A 110 -4.85 19.47 14.32
C THR A 110 -4.71 18.52 13.12
N PRO A 111 -4.49 19.03 11.89
CA PRO A 111 -4.27 18.20 10.70
C PRO A 111 -3.17 17.14 10.92
N ARG A 112 -2.11 17.50 11.65
CA ARG A 112 -1.03 16.57 12.00
C ARG A 112 -1.52 15.40 12.84
N GLU A 113 -2.36 15.64 13.84
CA GLU A 113 -2.92 14.57 14.69
C GLU A 113 -3.86 13.66 13.89
N HIS A 114 -4.67 14.23 13.00
CA HIS A 114 -5.49 13.44 12.07
C HIS A 114 -4.62 12.54 11.17
N VAL A 115 -3.56 13.07 10.56
CA VAL A 115 -2.64 12.27 9.73
C VAL A 115 -1.93 11.19 10.57
N ALA A 116 -1.57 11.50 11.82
CA ALA A 116 -0.96 10.52 12.72
C ALA A 116 -1.90 9.33 13.02
N MET A 117 -3.19 9.60 13.17
CA MET A 117 -4.20 8.56 13.33
C MET A 117 -4.31 7.69 12.08
N VAL A 118 -4.35 8.29 10.89
CA VAL A 118 -4.39 7.52 9.63
C VAL A 118 -3.14 6.66 9.47
N VAL A 119 -1.95 7.22 9.72
CA VAL A 119 -0.68 6.47 9.66
C VAL A 119 -0.69 5.29 10.64
N LYS A 120 -1.26 5.46 11.84
CA LYS A 120 -1.44 4.36 12.80
C LYS A 120 -2.35 3.27 12.23
N ALA A 121 -3.46 3.64 11.60
CA ALA A 121 -4.38 2.70 10.97
C ALA A 121 -3.70 1.92 9.82
N ILE A 122 -2.92 2.58 8.96
CA ILE A 122 -2.14 1.95 7.90
C ILE A 122 -1.15 0.93 8.46
N ASN A 123 -0.36 1.33 9.45
CA ASN A 123 0.61 0.45 10.11
C ASN A 123 -0.05 -0.79 10.74
N ASN A 124 -1.20 -0.62 11.40
CA ASN A 124 -1.98 -1.73 11.93
C ASN A 124 -2.49 -2.65 10.81
N GLY A 125 -3.07 -2.08 9.76
CA GLY A 125 -3.57 -2.80 8.59
C GLY A 125 -2.50 -3.59 7.84
N MET A 126 -1.25 -3.12 7.86
CA MET A 126 -0.09 -3.79 7.28
C MET A 126 0.58 -4.82 8.21
N GLY A 127 -0.12 -5.30 9.24
CA GLY A 127 0.37 -6.33 10.16
C GLY A 127 1.08 -5.78 11.38
N HIS A 128 0.59 -4.66 11.93
CA HIS A 128 1.14 -3.99 13.11
C HIS A 128 2.62 -3.60 12.99
N ILE A 129 3.03 -3.18 11.79
CA ILE A 129 4.37 -2.64 11.54
C ILE A 129 4.48 -1.20 12.08
N THR A 130 5.66 -0.60 12.00
CA THR A 130 5.86 0.81 12.40
C THR A 130 6.55 1.63 11.33
N ASP A 131 6.59 1.13 10.10
CA ASP A 131 7.44 1.62 9.03
C ASP A 131 6.92 2.96 8.49
N TRP A 132 5.59 3.15 8.49
CA TRP A 132 4.97 4.41 8.09
C TRP A 132 5.05 5.44 9.21
N LYS A 133 5.48 6.66 8.86
CA LYS A 133 5.63 7.79 9.77
C LYS A 133 4.86 9.00 9.25
N THR A 134 4.29 9.78 10.18
CA THR A 134 3.72 11.08 9.87
C THR A 134 4.83 12.04 9.46
N GLY A 135 4.78 12.49 8.21
CA GLY A 135 5.68 13.51 7.69
C GLY A 135 5.36 14.92 8.16
N THR A 136 5.77 15.89 7.37
CA THR A 136 5.36 17.29 7.54
C THR A 136 3.89 17.43 7.17
N VAL A 137 3.11 18.08 8.03
CA VAL A 137 1.71 18.40 7.77
C VAL A 137 1.56 19.90 8.02
N GLU A 138 1.13 20.63 6.99
CA GLU A 138 0.88 22.06 7.09
C GLU A 138 -0.52 22.32 7.68
N GLY A 139 -0.67 23.48 8.32
CA GLY A 139 -1.88 23.86 9.02
C GLY A 139 -1.86 23.51 10.51
N THR A 140 -2.24 24.47 11.34
CA THR A 140 -2.28 24.34 12.81
C THR A 140 -3.68 24.52 13.39
N GLU A 141 -4.63 24.97 12.56
CA GLU A 141 -6.01 25.16 13.00
C GLU A 141 -6.70 23.82 13.25
N LEU A 142 -7.55 23.76 14.27
CA LEU A 142 -8.31 22.56 14.57
C LEU A 142 -9.37 22.36 13.49
N ILE A 143 -9.42 21.14 12.94
CA ILE A 143 -10.45 20.70 12.01
C ILE A 143 -11.27 19.60 12.67
N THR A 144 -12.56 19.54 12.36
CA THR A 144 -13.45 18.47 12.84
C THR A 144 -13.74 17.53 11.69
N ILE A 145 -13.47 16.23 11.81
CA ILE A 145 -13.79 15.20 10.81
C ILE A 145 -14.65 14.13 11.46
N ASP A 146 -15.71 13.75 10.76
CA ASP A 146 -16.51 12.56 11.05
C ASP A 146 -15.91 11.39 10.28
N TYR A 147 -15.47 10.35 10.99
CA TYR A 147 -14.75 9.20 10.45
C TYR A 147 -15.63 7.98 10.21
N GLU A 148 -16.95 8.11 10.38
CA GLU A 148 -17.91 7.01 10.22
C GLU A 148 -17.65 6.18 8.95
N GLY A 149 -17.08 4.98 9.15
CA GLY A 149 -16.79 4.02 8.10
C GLY A 149 -15.72 4.43 7.08
N MET A 150 -14.91 5.45 7.36
CA MET A 150 -13.92 5.98 6.40
C MET A 150 -12.68 5.09 6.27
N TYR A 151 -12.28 4.84 5.03
CA TYR A 151 -10.97 4.25 4.71
C TYR A 151 -9.85 5.30 4.77
N CYS A 152 -8.61 4.85 4.87
CA CYS A 152 -7.46 5.73 5.06
C CYS A 152 -7.26 6.72 3.91
N ASP A 153 -7.57 6.36 2.67
CA ASP A 153 -7.52 7.27 1.52
C ASP A 153 -8.60 8.36 1.59
N GLU A 154 -9.84 7.98 1.92
CA GLU A 154 -10.96 8.91 2.12
C GLU A 154 -10.67 9.88 3.26
N ALA A 155 -10.11 9.38 4.36
CA ALA A 155 -9.66 10.17 5.48
C ALA A 155 -8.57 11.19 5.10
N LEU A 156 -7.52 10.76 4.36
CA LEU A 156 -6.47 11.68 3.90
C LEU A 156 -7.03 12.77 3.00
N LYS A 157 -7.97 12.42 2.12
CA LYS A 157 -8.67 13.38 1.26
C LYS A 157 -9.48 14.38 2.09
N ALA A 158 -10.28 13.92 3.06
CA ALA A 158 -11.06 14.78 3.93
C ALA A 158 -10.18 15.74 4.76
N ILE A 159 -9.02 15.26 5.24
CA ILE A 159 -8.03 16.10 5.93
C ILE A 159 -7.49 17.19 5.00
N ALA A 160 -7.09 16.83 3.78
CA ALA A 160 -6.57 17.79 2.81
C ALA A 160 -7.60 18.87 2.47
N GLU A 161 -8.85 18.48 2.20
CA GLU A 161 -9.95 19.41 1.89
C GLU A 161 -10.20 20.39 3.05
N LYS A 162 -10.24 19.91 4.30
CA LYS A 162 -10.50 20.77 5.46
C LYS A 162 -9.31 21.63 5.88
N ALA A 163 -8.09 21.18 5.64
CA ALA A 163 -6.87 21.96 5.92
C ALA A 163 -6.58 23.02 4.83
N GLY A 164 -7.40 23.11 3.77
CA GLY A 164 -7.22 24.06 2.67
C GLY A 164 -6.20 23.62 1.61
N GLY A 165 -5.84 22.33 1.60
CA GLY A 165 -5.03 21.74 0.54
C GLY A 165 -5.79 21.68 -0.78
N LYS A 166 -5.12 21.94 -1.90
CA LYS A 166 -5.70 21.71 -3.23
C LYS A 166 -5.57 20.22 -3.57
N VAL A 167 -6.73 19.61 -3.79
CA VAL A 167 -6.94 18.20 -4.12
C VAL A 167 -7.00 18.03 -5.64
#